data_AF-A0A2F0A5J5-F1
#
_entry.id   AF-A0A2F0A5J5-F1
#
_cell.length_a   1.000
_cell.length_b   1.000
_cell.length_c   1.000
_cell.angle_alpha   90.00
_cell.angle_beta   90.00
_cell.angle_gamma   90.00
#
_symmetry.space_group_name_H-M   'P 1'
#
loop_
_entity.id
_entity.type
_entity.pdbx_description
1 polymer ?
#
loop_
_entity_poly.entity_id
_entity_poly.type
_entity_poly.pdbx_seq_one_letter_code
_entity_poly.pdbx_strand_id
1 'polypeptide(L)' 'MEERPHSKSEWAEVRGSTVHGRGMFAIKDIPEGESIIEYLGERINKEESDRRGNALFDESQVTGGAQVYLFTIDDNWDL' A
#
# COMPACT_ATOMS: atom_id res chain seq x y z
N MET A 1 -15.19 3.52 5.03
CA MET A 1 -13.71 3.39 5.12
C MET A 1 -13.35 3.67 6.55
N GLU A 2 -12.84 2.69 7.29
CA GLU A 2 -12.27 2.94 8.62
C GLU A 2 -11.18 4.01 8.53
N GLU A 3 -11.06 4.84 9.57
CA GLU A 3 -9.98 5.82 9.71
C GLU A 3 -8.64 5.09 9.80
N ARG A 4 -7.97 4.94 8.66
CA ARG A 4 -6.59 4.47 8.62
C ARG A 4 -5.69 5.64 9.05
N PRO A 5 -4.91 5.50 10.13
CA PRO A 5 -4.02 6.57 10.55
C PRO A 5 -3.06 6.93 9.41
N HIS A 6 -2.88 8.22 9.20
CA HIS A 6 -1.92 8.69 8.20
C HIS A 6 -0.50 8.29 8.63
N SER A 7 0.37 8.05 7.66
CA SER A 7 1.79 7.81 7.92
C SER A 7 2.35 8.94 8.80
N LYS A 8 3.00 8.58 9.92
CA LYS A 8 3.65 9.52 10.85
C LYS A 8 5.14 9.67 10.55
N SER A 9 5.55 9.58 9.28
CA SER A 9 6.95 9.71 8.91
C SER A 9 7.46 11.14 9.16
N GLU A 10 8.63 11.26 9.77
CA GLU A 10 9.34 12.55 9.88
C GLU A 10 10.10 12.92 8.60
N TRP A 11 10.13 12.02 7.61
CA TRP A 11 10.87 12.14 6.37
C TRP A 11 9.97 12.42 5.16
N ALA A 12 8.70 12.01 5.22
CA ALA A 12 7.79 12.09 4.09
C ALA A 12 6.33 12.29 4.49
N GLU A 13 5.55 12.87 3.58
CA GLU A 13 4.11 13.08 3.77
C GLU A 13 3.29 12.69 2.53
N VAL A 14 2.00 12.44 2.73
CA VAL A 14 1.08 12.07 1.64
C VAL A 14 0.43 13.32 1.05
N ARG A 15 0.50 13.47 -0.28
CA ARG A 15 -0.15 14.55 -1.04
C ARG A 15 -0.86 13.99 -2.27
N GLY A 16 -1.60 14.84 -3.00
CA GLY A 16 -2.09 14.49 -4.34
C GLY A 16 -0.92 14.30 -5.31
N SER A 17 -0.94 13.20 -6.07
CA SER A 17 0.09 12.90 -7.07
C SER A 17 -0.38 13.28 -8.46
N THR A 18 0.50 13.91 -9.25
CA THR A 18 0.25 14.22 -10.66
C THR A 18 0.30 12.98 -11.56
N VAL A 19 0.86 11.86 -11.06
CA VAL A 19 0.92 10.59 -11.79
C VAL A 19 -0.40 9.84 -11.62
N HIS A 20 -0.81 9.59 -10.37
CA HIS A 20 -2.06 8.88 -10.08
C HIS A 20 -2.47 9.05 -8.60
N GLY A 21 -3.70 9.50 -8.36
CA GLY A 21 -4.31 9.53 -7.02
C GLY A 21 -3.47 10.25 -5.96
N ARG A 22 -2.98 9.51 -4.96
CA ARG A 22 -2.12 10.02 -3.88
C ARG A 22 -0.71 9.46 -4.00
N GLY A 23 0.27 10.26 -3.62
CA GLY A 23 1.68 9.87 -3.55
C GLY A 23 2.32 10.28 -2.22
N MET A 24 3.44 9.65 -1.89
CA MET A 24 4.26 10.04 -0.74
C MET A 24 5.49 10.82 -1.21
N PHE A 25 5.76 11.95 -0.57
CA PHE A 25 6.78 12.91 -0.98
C PHE A 25 7.75 13.17 0.17
N ALA A 26 9.04 13.16 -0.10
CA ALA A 26 10.05 13.60 0.86
C ALA A 26 9.84 15.08 1.21
N ILE A 27 9.97 15.43 2.50
CA ILE A 27 9.81 16.81 2.99
C ILE A 27 11.13 17.48 3.36
N LYS A 28 12.23 16.72 3.34
CA LYS A 28 13.61 17.14 3.59
C LYS A 28 14.57 16.15 2.92
N ASP A 29 15.84 16.53 2.80
CA ASP A 29 16.87 15.60 2.30
C ASP A 29 16.99 14.39 3.22
N ILE A 30 16.97 13.19 2.63
CA ILE A 30 17.02 11.91 3.35
C ILE A 30 18.43 11.34 3.20
N PRO A 31 19.18 11.12 4.30
CA PRO A 31 20.48 10.46 4.25
C PRO A 31 20.39 9.05 3.67
N GLU A 32 21.48 8.60 3.05
CA GLU A 32 21.57 7.22 2.57
C GLU A 32 21.45 6.22 3.73
N GLY A 33 20.65 5.17 3.53
CA GLY A 33 20.40 4.13 4.54
C GLY A 33 19.32 4.45 5.57
N GLU A 34 18.69 5.62 5.49
CA GLU A 34 17.66 6.04 6.45
C GLU A 34 16.33 5.29 6.24
N SER A 35 15.67 4.92 7.34
CA SER A 35 14.36 4.27 7.32
C SER A 35 13.23 5.29 7.27
N ILE A 36 12.47 5.30 6.16
CA ILE A 36 11.44 6.33 5.90
C ILE A 36 10.10 5.96 6.54
N ILE A 37 9.61 4.75 6.26
CA ILE A 37 8.35 4.18 6.76
C ILE A 37 8.46 2.66 6.88
N GLU A 38 7.56 2.08 7.66
CA GLU A 38 7.25 0.65 7.66
C GLU A 38 5.96 0.42 6.87
N TYR A 39 5.93 -0.64 6.05
CA TYR A 39 4.68 -1.12 5.46
C TYR A 39 3.87 -1.86 6.53
N LEU A 40 2.79 -1.23 6.96
CA LEU A 40 1.84 -1.80 7.92
C LEU A 40 0.62 -2.34 7.18
N GLY A 41 0.10 -3.47 7.65
CA GLY A 41 -1.03 -4.15 7.05
C GLY A 41 -1.54 -5.28 7.95
N GLU A 42 -2.62 -5.91 7.50
CA GLU A 42 -3.12 -7.13 8.14
C GLU A 42 -2.31 -8.31 7.62
N ARG A 43 -1.61 -9.03 8.50
CA ARG A 43 -0.90 -10.24 8.08
C ARG A 43 -1.88 -11.36 7.76
N ILE A 44 -1.92 -11.77 6.49
CA ILE A 44 -2.83 -12.79 5.96
C ILE A 44 -2.05 -13.92 5.28
N ASN A 45 -2.65 -15.10 5.18
CA ASN A 45 -2.05 -16.22 4.45
C ASN A 45 -2.28 -16.08 2.93
N LYS A 46 -1.61 -16.94 2.14
CA LYS A 46 -1.71 -16.93 0.67
C LYS A 46 -3.11 -17.15 0.13
N GLU A 47 -3.88 -18.05 0.75
CA GLU A 47 -5.25 -18.31 0.31
C GLU A 47 -6.14 -17.06 0.42
N GLU A 48 -5.99 -16.29 1.49
CA GLU A 48 -6.75 -15.08 1.72
C GLU A 48 -6.27 -13.92 0.83
N SER A 49 -4.97 -13.79 0.59
CA SER A 49 -4.45 -12.76 -0.32
C SER A 49 -4.88 -13.02 -1.77
N ASP A 50 -4.81 -14.28 -2.24
CA ASP A 50 -5.30 -14.69 -3.55
C ASP A 50 -6.81 -14.44 -3.68
N ARG A 51 -7.59 -14.76 -2.64
CA ARG A 51 -9.04 -14.49 -2.63
C ARG A 51 -9.32 -12.99 -2.76
N ARG A 52 -8.62 -12.13 -2.01
CA ARG A 52 -8.77 -10.66 -2.09
C ARG A 52 -8.32 -10.11 -3.44
N GLY A 53 -7.19 -10.59 -3.96
CA GLY A 53 -6.63 -10.17 -5.25
C GLY A 53 -7.55 -10.52 -6.42
N ASN A 54 -8.03 -11.76 -6.46
CA ASN A 54 -8.94 -12.22 -7.51
C ASN A 54 -10.28 -11.47 -7.47
N ALA A 55 -10.83 -11.19 -6.28
CA ALA A 55 -12.05 -10.41 -6.15
C ALA A 55 -11.90 -8.98 -6.72
N LEU A 56 -10.75 -8.32 -6.46
CA LEU A 56 -10.44 -7.01 -7.04
C LEU A 56 -10.23 -7.08 -8.55
N PHE A 57 -9.61 -8.15 -9.05
CA PHE A 57 -9.46 -8.37 -10.49
C PHE A 57 -10.82 -8.50 -11.17
N ASP A 58 -11.72 -9.32 -10.63
CA ASP A 58 -13.08 -9.50 -11.16
C ASP A 58 -13.87 -8.19 -11.13
N GLU A 59 -13.77 -7.41 -10.05
CA GLU A 59 -14.38 -6.08 -9.96
C GLU A 59 -13.85 -5.15 -11.06
N SER A 60 -12.53 -5.16 -11.29
CA SER A 60 -11.90 -4.31 -12.30
C SER A 60 -12.41 -4.58 -13.73
N GLN A 61 -12.83 -5.81 -14.04
CA GLN A 61 -13.41 -6.15 -15.34
C GLN A 61 -14.77 -5.47 -15.57
N VAL A 62 -15.47 -5.12 -14.50
CA VAL A 62 -16.79 -4.47 -14.55
C VAL A 62 -16.67 -2.94 -14.42
N THR A 63 -15.84 -2.47 -13.50
CA THR A 63 -15.72 -1.04 -13.16
C THR A 63 -14.69 -0.30 -14.02
N GLY A 64 -13.79 -1.04 -14.68
CA GLY A 64 -12.65 -0.48 -15.41
C GLY A 64 -11.46 -0.08 -14.54
N GLY A 65 -11.48 -0.40 -13.23
CA GLY A 65 -10.34 -0.12 -12.35
C GLY A 65 -10.45 -0.76 -10.96
N ALA A 66 -9.32 -1.24 -10.46
CA ALA A 66 -9.14 -1.67 -9.07
C ALA A 66 -7.76 -1.26 -8.56
N GLN A 67 -7.58 -1.28 -7.24
CA GLN A 67 -6.30 -0.99 -6.60
C GLN A 67 -5.95 -2.13 -5.66
N VAL A 68 -4.85 -2.82 -5.96
CA VAL A 68 -4.34 -3.93 -5.14
C VAL A 68 -3.23 -3.38 -4.24
N TYR A 69 -3.38 -3.61 -2.93
CA TYR A 69 -2.43 -3.18 -1.90
C TYR A 69 -1.86 -4.38 -1.13
N LEU A 70 -1.56 -5.47 -1.83
CA LEU A 70 -0.99 -6.68 -1.26
C LEU A 70 0.54 -6.65 -1.36
N PHE A 71 1.22 -6.99 -0.28
CA PHE A 71 2.67 -7.11 -0.23
C PHE A 71 3.08 -8.50 0.26
N THR A 72 3.98 -9.15 -0.47
CA THR A 72 4.50 -10.45 -0.07
C THR A 72 5.61 -10.33 0.95
N ILE A 73 5.45 -10.99 2.10
CA ILE A 73 6.48 -11.11 3.13
C ILE A 73 7.36 -12.33 2.85
N ASP A 74 6.73 -13.51 2.76
CA ASP A 74 7.40 -14.79 2.56
C ASP A 74 6.47 -15.80 1.86
N ASP A 75 6.87 -17.08 1.79
CA ASP A 75 6.11 -18.15 1.13
C ASP A 75 4.75 -18.45 1.78
N ASN A 76 4.54 -18.03 3.03
CA ASN A 76 3.35 -18.34 3.81
C ASN A 76 2.46 -17.11 4.04
N TRP A 77 3.05 -15.90 4.04
CA TRP A 77 2.39 -14.69 4.51
C TRP A 77 2.51 -13.50 3.55
N ASP A 78 1.40 -12.75 3.50
CA ASP A 78 1.28 -11.45 2.85
C ASP A 78 0.75 -10.41 3.86
N LEU A 79 0.86 -9.13 3.49
CA LEU A 79 0.24 -7.96 4.13
C LEU A 79 -0.80 -7.33 3.20
#